data_AF-A0A1J5WQ78-F1
#
_entry.id   AF-A0A1J5WQ78-F1
#
_cell.length_a   1.000
_cell.length_b   1.000
_cell.length_c   1.000
_cell.angle_alpha   90.00
_cell.angle_beta   90.00
_cell.angle_gamma   90.00
#
_symmetry.space_group_name_H-M   'P 1'
#
loop_
_entity.id
_entity.type
_entity.pdbx_description
1 polymer ?
#
loop_
_entity_poly.entity_id
_entity_poly.type
_entity_poly.pdbx_seq_one_letter_code
_entity_poly.pdbx_strand_id
1 'polypeptide(L)'
;QREILGMFFSLRTQQTLLSLEMRPGMEIETVSELKQTTKVVLSNCSISDKLFLLLMSRTKMDIGGWISLFRDSNSSVCCREGLNNETSDRIDICTSGYNKEKIENIEENTKKIQKRNISIEARDIHAEEKGVCILMKHCIVDSYSYSLGITEKKYIEEILGDENQRVGTGRVKNLQLRDYAVNLLPKLVENQMQVIHLSAKDSCHVSTILEAEDRSVWVGRVNNLYLERYAMEIFPKLRFHKEFKIEEISLFADDSDQITMILEAEDNSLWVGRVKKILLWNYAIEILPKLRFHEEIGVEYIFLFAHNYEHINRILETEDNSFWMGRVKKLCLYGCAIEILPKLRFHEENVIEGLVLYAHNYEYINRILETEDNSFWMGRVKKLYL
;
A
#
# COMPACT_ATOMS: atom_id res chain seq x y z
N GLN A 1 15.42 -17.07 11.05
CA GLN A 1 15.51 -18.55 11.08
C GLN A 1 14.77 -19.06 12.31
N ARG A 2 13.58 -19.63 12.11
CA ARG A 2 12.93 -20.56 13.03
C ARG A 2 12.23 -21.61 12.17
N GLU A 3 12.40 -22.86 12.55
CA GLU A 3 12.20 -24.05 11.75
C GLU A 3 10.75 -24.19 11.23
N ILE A 4 10.59 -24.10 9.91
CA ILE A 4 9.51 -24.81 9.20
C ILE A 4 10.18 -26.03 8.58
N LEU A 5 10.67 -26.90 9.45
CA LEU A 5 11.26 -28.17 9.07
C LEU A 5 10.28 -29.26 9.47
N GLY A 6 9.69 -29.86 8.44
CA GLY A 6 9.10 -31.19 8.50
C GLY A 6 7.66 -31.23 8.94
N MET A 7 6.76 -31.57 8.02
CA MET A 7 5.72 -32.60 8.21
C MET A 7 4.79 -32.67 7.01
N PHE A 8 5.27 -33.03 5.80
CA PHE A 8 4.33 -33.32 4.71
C PHE A 8 4.81 -34.51 3.86
N PHE A 9 3.89 -35.45 3.63
CA PHE A 9 3.91 -36.68 2.80
C PHE A 9 4.41 -38.00 3.41
N SER A 10 3.45 -38.82 3.90
CA SER A 10 3.59 -40.28 3.98
C SER A 10 3.00 -40.92 2.73
N LEU A 11 3.76 -41.83 2.12
CA LEU A 11 3.26 -42.82 1.17
C LEU A 11 3.68 -44.18 1.72
N ARG A 12 2.72 -45.10 1.89
CA ARG A 12 3.04 -46.52 2.11
C ARG A 12 3.68 -47.07 0.85
N THR A 13 4.99 -46.90 0.70
CA THR A 13 5.95 -47.84 0.10
C THR A 13 7.32 -47.18 -0.01
N GLN A 14 8.35 -47.86 0.49
CA GLN A 14 9.77 -47.51 0.37
C GLN A 14 10.25 -47.58 -1.10
N GLN A 15 9.74 -46.71 -1.96
CA GLN A 15 10.25 -46.52 -3.31
C GLN A 15 10.58 -45.07 -3.53
N THR A 16 11.75 -44.82 -4.09
CA THR A 16 12.27 -43.53 -4.54
C THR A 16 11.19 -42.79 -5.34
N LEU A 17 10.51 -41.83 -4.72
CA LEU A 17 9.36 -41.13 -5.31
C LEU A 17 9.79 -40.19 -6.43
N LEU A 18 9.83 -40.72 -7.66
CA LEU A 18 10.07 -39.95 -8.88
C LEU A 18 8.84 -39.11 -9.28
N SER A 19 7.63 -39.52 -8.87
CA SER A 19 6.37 -38.81 -9.17
C SER A 19 5.34 -38.97 -8.05
N LEU A 20 4.73 -37.86 -7.62
CA LEU A 20 3.65 -37.77 -6.64
C LEU A 20 2.40 -37.17 -7.31
N GLU A 21 1.30 -37.92 -7.33
CA GLU A 21 -0.01 -37.40 -7.70
C GLU A 21 -0.79 -37.11 -6.42
N MET A 22 -1.17 -35.86 -6.21
CA MET A 22 -1.92 -35.47 -5.02
C MET A 22 -3.42 -35.60 -5.26
N ARG A 23 -4.10 -36.35 -4.40
CA ARG A 23 -5.56 -36.52 -4.46
C ARG A 23 -6.22 -36.00 -3.17
N PRO A 24 -7.46 -35.52 -3.27
CA PRO A 24 -8.24 -35.16 -2.10
C PRO A 24 -8.39 -36.29 -1.08
N GLY A 25 -8.38 -35.96 0.22
CA GLY A 25 -8.60 -36.93 1.30
C GLY A 25 -7.40 -37.81 1.68
N MET A 26 -6.20 -37.54 1.13
CA MET A 26 -4.98 -38.22 1.55
C MET A 26 -4.58 -37.83 2.98
N GLU A 27 -4.57 -38.79 3.92
CA GLU A 27 -4.03 -38.62 5.27
C GLU A 27 -2.49 -38.55 5.25
N ILE A 28 -1.92 -37.64 6.04
CA ILE A 28 -0.47 -37.36 6.06
C ILE A 28 0.14 -37.84 7.38
N GLU A 29 0.84 -38.98 7.37
CA GLU A 29 1.36 -39.59 8.61
C GLU A 29 2.84 -39.30 8.95
N THR A 30 3.76 -38.98 8.03
CA THR A 30 5.17 -38.59 8.34
C THR A 30 6.03 -38.29 7.10
N VAL A 31 7.15 -37.58 7.29
CA VAL A 31 8.01 -36.87 6.31
C VAL A 31 8.78 -37.77 5.32
N SER A 32 8.70 -37.43 4.03
CA SER A 32 9.74 -37.74 3.03
C SER A 32 10.36 -36.44 2.48
N GLU A 33 11.67 -36.43 2.22
CA GLU A 33 12.35 -35.26 1.64
C GLU A 33 11.85 -35.01 0.21
N LEU A 34 11.13 -33.90 0.01
CA LEU A 34 10.82 -33.39 -1.32
C LEU A 34 12.10 -32.84 -1.95
N LYS A 35 12.55 -33.48 -3.04
CA LYS A 35 13.71 -33.05 -3.84
C LYS A 35 13.22 -32.32 -5.08
N GLN A 36 14.06 -31.46 -5.65
CA GLN A 36 13.77 -30.79 -6.92
C GLN A 36 13.46 -31.74 -8.08
N THR A 37 13.93 -32.99 -8.00
CA THR A 37 13.65 -34.02 -9.00
C THR A 37 12.27 -34.66 -8.84
N THR A 38 11.62 -34.51 -7.68
CA THR A 38 10.28 -35.05 -7.43
C THR A 38 9.28 -34.32 -8.32
N LYS A 39 8.60 -35.08 -9.18
CA LYS A 39 7.50 -34.56 -9.98
C LYS A 39 6.22 -34.55 -9.14
N VAL A 40 5.48 -33.44 -9.10
CA VAL A 40 4.18 -33.31 -8.42
C VAL A 40 3.12 -32.91 -9.42
N VAL A 41 1.99 -33.61 -9.43
CA VAL A 41 0.84 -33.25 -10.26
C VAL A 41 -0.31 -32.81 -9.35
N LEU A 42 -0.79 -31.57 -9.53
CA LEU A 42 -2.02 -31.07 -8.92
C LEU A 42 -3.10 -30.96 -9.99
N SER A 43 -4.30 -31.46 -9.70
CA SER A 43 -5.43 -31.33 -10.61
C SER A 43 -6.75 -31.38 -9.86
N ASN A 44 -7.62 -30.39 -10.12
CA ASN A 44 -8.99 -30.32 -9.63
C ASN A 44 -9.10 -30.43 -8.10
N CYS A 45 -8.22 -29.72 -7.39
CA CYS A 45 -8.12 -29.79 -5.93
C CYS A 45 -7.99 -28.41 -5.28
N SER A 46 -8.41 -28.32 -4.03
CA SER A 46 -8.09 -27.20 -3.15
C SER A 46 -6.84 -27.52 -2.34
N ILE A 47 -5.90 -26.57 -2.21
CA ILE A 47 -4.62 -26.75 -1.52
C ILE A 47 -4.31 -25.53 -0.62
N SER A 48 -3.66 -25.76 0.51
CA SER A 48 -3.27 -24.63 1.37
C SER A 48 -2.20 -23.77 0.70
N ASP A 49 -2.26 -22.45 0.91
CA ASP A 49 -1.31 -21.49 0.37
C ASP A 49 0.16 -21.82 0.70
N LYS A 50 0.45 -22.22 1.95
CA LYS A 50 1.79 -22.66 2.37
C LYS A 50 2.25 -23.92 1.66
N LEU A 51 1.38 -24.93 1.53
CA LEU A 51 1.75 -26.17 0.86
C LEU A 51 1.98 -25.92 -0.63
N PHE A 52 1.14 -25.10 -1.26
CA PHE A 52 1.32 -24.69 -2.65
C PHE A 52 2.71 -24.06 -2.87
N LEU A 53 3.10 -23.08 -2.06
CA LEU A 53 4.43 -22.46 -2.16
C LEU A 53 5.58 -23.43 -1.87
N LEU A 54 5.40 -24.35 -0.92
CA LEU A 54 6.39 -25.38 -0.61
C LEU A 54 6.62 -26.30 -1.82
N LEU A 55 5.55 -26.76 -2.47
CA LEU A 55 5.63 -27.59 -3.67
C LEU A 55 6.26 -26.82 -4.83
N MET A 56 5.82 -25.57 -5.06
CA MET A 56 6.36 -24.69 -6.09
C MET A 56 7.87 -24.45 -5.94
N SER A 57 8.39 -24.42 -4.71
CA SER A 57 9.80 -24.13 -4.45
C SER A 57 10.72 -25.35 -4.32
N ARG A 58 10.16 -26.56 -4.19
CA ARG A 58 10.95 -27.78 -3.94
C ARG A 58 10.74 -28.91 -4.94
N THR A 59 9.77 -28.81 -5.83
CA THR A 59 9.39 -29.92 -6.72
C THR A 59 9.22 -29.46 -8.16
N LYS A 60 9.15 -30.38 -9.10
CA LYS A 60 8.70 -30.11 -10.48
C LYS A 60 7.19 -30.27 -10.53
N MET A 61 6.48 -29.14 -10.51
CA MET A 61 5.04 -29.13 -10.37
C MET A 61 4.34 -28.93 -11.73
N ASP A 62 3.38 -29.80 -12.03
CA ASP A 62 2.47 -29.69 -13.17
C ASP A 62 1.03 -29.49 -12.67
N ILE A 63 0.30 -28.55 -13.26
CA ILE A 63 -1.13 -28.32 -12.97
C ILE A 63 -1.96 -28.85 -14.14
N GLY A 64 -2.72 -29.92 -13.90
CA GLY A 64 -3.51 -30.64 -14.91
C GLY A 64 -4.99 -30.26 -14.98
N GLY A 65 -5.39 -29.15 -14.34
CA GLY A 65 -6.79 -28.73 -14.22
C GLY A 65 -6.91 -27.41 -13.47
N TRP A 66 -8.05 -27.17 -12.82
CA TRP A 66 -8.19 -26.03 -11.91
C TRP A 66 -7.59 -26.37 -10.53
N ILE A 67 -7.08 -25.36 -9.85
CA ILE A 67 -6.74 -25.45 -8.42
C ILE A 67 -7.39 -24.29 -7.67
N SER A 68 -7.61 -24.49 -6.38
CA SER A 68 -8.09 -23.43 -5.48
C SER A 68 -7.15 -23.31 -4.29
N LEU A 69 -6.82 -22.08 -3.88
CA LEU A 69 -6.02 -21.84 -2.67
C LEU A 69 -6.93 -21.53 -1.49
N PHE A 70 -6.61 -22.12 -0.34
CA PHE A 70 -7.24 -21.78 0.93
C PHE A 70 -6.18 -21.51 2.01
N ARG A 71 -6.58 -20.81 3.06
CA ARG A 71 -5.67 -20.46 4.17
C ARG A 71 -5.17 -21.71 4.89
N ASP A 72 -3.85 -21.83 5.03
CA ASP A 72 -3.27 -22.82 5.93
C ASP A 72 -3.70 -22.56 7.40
N SER A 73 -4.44 -23.49 7.98
CA SER A 73 -5.13 -23.32 9.28
C SER A 73 -4.47 -24.05 10.46
N ASN A 74 -3.18 -24.42 10.35
CA ASN A 74 -2.51 -25.35 11.29
C ASN A 74 -3.28 -26.69 11.50
N SER A 75 -4.26 -26.98 10.64
CA SER A 75 -4.94 -28.27 10.60
C SER A 75 -4.07 -29.27 9.83
N SER A 76 -4.26 -30.56 10.08
CA SER A 76 -3.58 -31.63 9.33
C SER A 76 -4.01 -31.72 7.86
N VAL A 77 -5.03 -30.96 7.45
CA VAL A 77 -5.64 -31.04 6.11
C VAL A 77 -5.12 -29.90 5.24
N CYS A 78 -4.12 -30.21 4.41
CA CYS A 78 -3.56 -29.27 3.45
C CYS A 78 -4.13 -29.42 2.03
N CYS A 79 -4.99 -30.42 1.79
CA CYS A 79 -5.67 -30.65 0.51
C CYS A 79 -7.13 -31.11 0.70
N ARG A 80 -8.05 -30.58 -0.11
CA ARG A 80 -9.49 -30.90 -0.06
C ARG A 80 -10.06 -31.22 -1.44
N GLU A 81 -11.16 -31.97 -1.46
CA GLU A 81 -11.91 -32.27 -2.68
C GLU A 81 -12.85 -31.11 -2.99
N GLY A 82 -12.97 -30.78 -4.28
CA GLY A 82 -13.87 -29.72 -4.72
C GLY A 82 -13.35 -28.31 -4.41
N LEU A 83 -14.15 -27.33 -4.83
CA LEU A 83 -13.90 -25.92 -4.57
C LEU A 83 -14.12 -25.64 -3.09
N ASN A 84 -13.21 -24.91 -2.46
CA ASN A 84 -13.43 -24.44 -1.11
C ASN A 84 -14.52 -23.36 -1.16
N ASN A 85 -15.74 -23.69 -0.73
CA ASN A 85 -16.86 -22.74 -0.65
C ASN A 85 -16.76 -21.80 0.57
N GLU A 86 -15.69 -21.92 1.36
CA GLU A 86 -15.41 -21.06 2.49
C GLU A 86 -14.45 -19.95 2.05
N THR A 87 -14.93 -18.70 2.05
CA THR A 87 -14.08 -17.53 1.86
C THR A 87 -12.99 -17.53 2.93
N SER A 88 -11.72 -17.66 2.52
CA SER A 88 -10.60 -17.62 3.47
C SER A 88 -10.46 -16.23 4.08
N ASP A 89 -10.17 -16.14 5.38
CA ASP A 89 -9.90 -14.82 6.00
C ASP A 89 -8.73 -14.12 5.31
N ARG A 90 -7.63 -14.85 5.10
CA ARG A 90 -6.40 -14.34 4.50
C ARG A 90 -5.65 -15.42 3.74
N ILE A 91 -5.11 -15.07 2.58
CA ILE A 91 -4.18 -15.89 1.79
C ILE A 91 -2.84 -15.20 1.73
N ASP A 92 -1.76 -15.94 2.00
CA ASP A 92 -0.39 -15.44 1.96
C ASP A 92 0.41 -16.10 0.82
N ILE A 93 0.79 -15.31 -0.19
CA ILE A 93 1.66 -15.73 -1.31
C ILE A 93 2.98 -14.95 -1.22
N CYS A 94 3.83 -15.30 -0.25
CA CYS A 94 5.06 -14.57 0.02
C CYS A 94 6.29 -15.42 -0.28
N THR A 95 7.16 -14.91 -1.16
CA THR A 95 8.45 -15.53 -1.46
C THR A 95 9.62 -14.75 -0.88
N SER A 96 9.35 -13.76 -0.02
CA SER A 96 10.37 -13.01 0.70
C SER A 96 11.21 -13.95 1.59
N GLY A 97 12.54 -13.79 1.54
CA GLY A 97 13.48 -14.64 2.27
C GLY A 97 13.72 -16.03 1.65
N TYR A 98 13.15 -16.35 0.49
CA TYR A 98 13.52 -17.56 -0.25
C TYR A 98 14.91 -17.37 -0.86
N ASN A 99 15.72 -18.43 -0.84
CA ASN A 99 17.04 -18.40 -1.49
C ASN A 99 16.88 -18.48 -3.02
N LYS A 100 17.98 -18.17 -3.73
CA LYS A 100 18.01 -18.17 -5.20
C LYS A 100 17.50 -19.47 -5.82
N GLU A 101 17.92 -20.62 -5.28
CA GLU A 101 17.52 -21.96 -5.74
C GLU A 101 15.99 -22.17 -5.68
N LYS A 102 15.36 -21.80 -4.56
CA LYS A 102 13.90 -21.90 -4.43
C LYS A 102 13.17 -20.97 -5.41
N ILE A 103 13.68 -19.76 -5.62
CA ILE A 103 13.10 -18.80 -6.57
C ILE A 103 13.23 -19.33 -8.01
N GLU A 104 14.39 -19.87 -8.40
CA GLU A 104 14.58 -20.50 -9.71
C GLU A 104 13.60 -21.66 -9.93
N ASN A 105 13.38 -22.50 -8.92
CA ASN A 105 12.40 -23.58 -9.02
C ASN A 105 10.95 -23.06 -9.16
N ILE A 106 10.59 -22.00 -8.44
CA ILE A 106 9.29 -21.32 -8.60
C ILE A 106 9.16 -20.75 -10.02
N GLU A 107 10.22 -20.14 -10.56
CA GLU A 107 10.24 -19.59 -11.92
C GLU A 107 10.06 -20.68 -12.98
N GLU A 108 10.71 -21.82 -12.84
CA GLU A 108 10.52 -22.96 -13.74
C GLU A 108 9.10 -23.51 -13.71
N ASN A 109 8.52 -23.62 -12.52
CA ASN A 109 7.15 -24.12 -12.37
C ASN A 109 6.13 -23.11 -12.91
N THR A 110 6.24 -21.83 -12.57
CA THR A 110 5.32 -20.77 -13.03
C THR A 110 5.26 -20.66 -14.55
N LYS A 111 6.38 -20.85 -15.27
CA LYS A 111 6.40 -20.89 -16.75
C LYS A 111 5.47 -21.94 -17.36
N LYS A 112 5.19 -23.03 -16.64
CA LYS A 112 4.33 -24.13 -17.09
C LYS A 112 2.86 -23.93 -16.70
N ILE A 113 2.57 -23.04 -15.76
CA ILE A 113 1.21 -22.81 -15.27
C ILE A 113 0.45 -21.98 -16.30
N GLN A 114 -0.66 -22.53 -16.80
CA GLN A 114 -1.54 -21.78 -17.68
C GLN A 114 -2.15 -20.58 -16.93
N LYS A 115 -2.38 -19.48 -17.66
CA LYS A 115 -3.01 -18.28 -17.09
C LYS A 115 -4.38 -18.65 -16.51
N ARG A 116 -4.68 -18.13 -15.31
CA ARG A 116 -6.00 -18.23 -14.65
C ARG A 116 -6.44 -19.65 -14.24
N ASN A 117 -5.50 -20.57 -14.01
CA ASN A 117 -5.83 -21.91 -13.50
C ASN A 117 -5.91 -21.99 -11.97
N ILE A 118 -5.53 -20.93 -11.26
CA ILE A 118 -5.54 -20.86 -9.80
C ILE A 118 -6.70 -19.96 -9.37
N SER A 119 -7.63 -20.46 -8.58
CA SER A 119 -8.71 -19.67 -8.01
C SER A 119 -8.39 -19.30 -6.56
N ILE A 120 -8.66 -18.06 -6.18
CA ILE A 120 -8.51 -17.57 -4.82
C ILE A 120 -9.78 -16.81 -4.45
N GLU A 121 -10.45 -17.29 -3.41
CA GLU A 121 -11.56 -16.60 -2.76
C GLU A 121 -11.16 -16.30 -1.32
N ALA A 122 -10.84 -15.04 -1.05
CA ALA A 122 -10.33 -14.64 0.26
C ALA A 122 -10.68 -13.20 0.59
N ARG A 123 -10.99 -12.91 1.86
CA ARG A 123 -11.23 -11.55 2.32
C ARG A 123 -9.98 -10.68 2.12
N ASP A 124 -8.83 -11.14 2.56
CA ASP A 124 -7.55 -10.45 2.43
C ASP A 124 -6.51 -11.29 1.65
N ILE A 125 -5.76 -10.65 0.76
CA ILE A 125 -4.64 -11.28 0.07
C ILE A 125 -3.38 -10.47 0.35
N HIS A 126 -2.35 -11.17 0.81
CA HIS A 126 -1.03 -10.62 0.97
C HIS A 126 -0.05 -11.37 0.07
N ALA A 127 0.70 -10.63 -0.73
CA ALA A 127 1.70 -11.20 -1.61
C ALA A 127 2.96 -10.35 -1.66
N GLU A 128 4.12 -11.02 -1.69
CA GLU A 128 5.42 -10.36 -1.74
C GLU A 128 6.32 -10.97 -2.81
N GLU A 129 7.10 -10.13 -3.47
CA GLU A 129 8.11 -10.50 -4.47
C GLU A 129 7.53 -11.33 -5.62
N LYS A 130 8.13 -12.48 -5.95
CA LYS A 130 7.65 -13.40 -6.98
C LYS A 130 6.22 -13.88 -6.72
N GLY A 131 5.78 -13.86 -5.46
CA GLY A 131 4.39 -14.14 -5.11
C GLY A 131 3.39 -13.17 -5.75
N VAL A 132 3.77 -11.90 -5.92
CA VAL A 132 2.95 -10.92 -6.66
C VAL A 132 2.85 -11.31 -8.13
N CYS A 133 3.95 -11.76 -8.76
CA CYS A 133 3.90 -12.27 -10.15
C CYS A 133 2.93 -13.47 -10.27
N ILE A 134 2.97 -14.40 -9.32
CA ILE A 134 2.09 -15.58 -9.29
C ILE A 134 0.62 -15.15 -9.22
N LEU A 135 0.30 -14.28 -8.25
CA LEU A 135 -1.02 -13.74 -8.04
C LEU A 135 -1.55 -13.07 -9.32
N MET A 136 -0.74 -12.17 -9.89
CA MET A 136 -1.17 -11.35 -11.01
C MET A 136 -1.32 -12.16 -12.31
N LYS A 137 -0.46 -13.15 -12.56
CA LYS A 137 -0.42 -13.88 -13.84
C LYS A 137 -1.28 -15.13 -13.89
N HIS A 138 -1.35 -15.87 -12.78
CA HIS A 138 -1.89 -17.23 -12.78
C HIS A 138 -3.19 -17.35 -12.00
N CYS A 139 -3.57 -16.34 -11.21
CA CYS A 139 -4.74 -16.41 -10.34
C CYS A 139 -5.96 -15.67 -10.91
N ILE A 140 -7.14 -16.25 -10.69
CA ILE A 140 -8.44 -15.58 -10.69
C ILE A 140 -8.76 -15.30 -9.22
N VAL A 141 -9.02 -14.04 -8.91
CA VAL A 141 -9.08 -13.58 -7.53
C VAL A 141 -10.40 -12.87 -7.27
N ASP A 142 -11.14 -13.35 -6.28
CA ASP A 142 -12.22 -12.61 -5.64
C ASP A 142 -11.79 -12.25 -4.23
N SER A 143 -11.53 -10.96 -4.00
CA SER A 143 -11.05 -10.45 -2.73
C SER A 143 -11.49 -9.04 -2.46
N TYR A 144 -11.61 -8.74 -1.17
CA TYR A 144 -11.93 -7.41 -0.67
C TYR A 144 -10.69 -6.51 -0.55
N SER A 145 -9.51 -7.09 -0.37
CA SER A 145 -8.34 -6.36 0.13
C SER A 145 -7.03 -6.96 -0.35
N TYR A 146 -6.15 -6.13 -0.92
CA TYR A 146 -4.82 -6.50 -1.38
C TYR A 146 -3.72 -5.80 -0.57
N SER A 147 -2.69 -6.54 -0.20
CA SER A 147 -1.42 -6.02 0.33
C SER A 147 -0.26 -6.61 -0.46
N LEU A 148 0.26 -5.84 -1.41
CA LEU A 148 1.30 -6.27 -2.35
C LEU A 148 2.62 -5.54 -2.08
N GLY A 149 3.74 -6.26 -2.06
CA GLY A 149 5.07 -5.67 -1.91
C GLY A 149 6.06 -6.24 -2.92
N ILE A 150 6.83 -5.38 -3.59
CA ILE A 150 7.89 -5.80 -4.51
C ILE A 150 9.12 -4.93 -4.24
N THR A 151 10.21 -5.53 -3.77
CA THR A 151 11.48 -4.81 -3.60
C THR A 151 12.45 -5.03 -4.77
N GLU A 152 12.34 -6.15 -5.48
CA GLU A 152 13.18 -6.41 -6.65
C GLU A 152 12.52 -5.94 -7.96
N LYS A 153 13.20 -5.03 -8.69
CA LYS A 153 12.74 -4.46 -9.96
C LYS A 153 12.31 -5.50 -11.00
N LYS A 154 13.01 -6.64 -11.08
CA LYS A 154 12.73 -7.68 -12.08
C LYS A 154 11.29 -8.22 -12.01
N TYR A 155 10.66 -8.25 -10.82
CA TYR A 155 9.31 -8.77 -10.65
C TYR A 155 8.26 -7.77 -11.14
N ILE A 156 8.47 -6.46 -10.96
CA ILE A 156 7.53 -5.47 -11.52
C ILE A 156 7.66 -5.41 -13.04
N GLU A 157 8.88 -5.48 -13.59
CA GLU A 157 9.13 -5.51 -15.03
C GLU A 157 8.46 -6.74 -15.68
N GLU A 158 8.52 -7.89 -14.99
CA GLU A 158 7.84 -9.11 -15.40
C GLU A 158 6.30 -8.96 -15.52
N ILE A 159 5.68 -8.16 -14.64
CA ILE A 159 4.22 -7.93 -14.62
C ILE A 159 3.85 -6.86 -15.65
N LEU A 160 4.59 -5.74 -15.69
CA LEU A 160 4.28 -4.63 -16.59
C LEU A 160 4.52 -4.97 -18.07
N GLY A 161 5.48 -5.85 -18.36
CA GLY A 161 5.77 -6.32 -19.73
C GLY A 161 4.71 -7.23 -20.36
N ASP A 162 3.68 -7.67 -19.62
CA ASP A 162 2.57 -8.48 -20.15
C ASP A 162 1.36 -7.58 -20.48
N GLU A 163 1.28 -7.09 -21.73
CA GLU A 163 0.20 -6.20 -22.21
C GLU A 163 -1.19 -6.85 -22.18
N ASN A 164 -1.27 -8.19 -22.19
CA ASN A 164 -2.53 -8.94 -22.22
C ASN A 164 -3.13 -9.15 -20.82
N GLN A 165 -2.52 -8.57 -19.80
CA GLN A 165 -2.94 -8.75 -18.42
C GLN A 165 -4.09 -7.81 -18.07
N ARG A 166 -5.30 -8.20 -18.50
CA ARG A 166 -6.52 -7.76 -17.80
C ARG A 166 -6.53 -8.46 -16.45
N VAL A 167 -6.04 -7.77 -15.43
CA VAL A 167 -6.24 -8.18 -14.05
C VAL A 167 -7.72 -7.93 -13.79
N GLY A 168 -8.51 -9.00 -13.88
CA GLY A 168 -9.85 -8.98 -13.30
C GLY A 168 -9.65 -8.98 -11.81
N THR A 169 -9.42 -7.81 -11.22
CA THR A 169 -9.58 -7.64 -9.79
C THR A 169 -11.07 -7.81 -9.51
N GLY A 170 -11.41 -8.61 -8.50
CA GLY A 170 -12.76 -8.59 -7.94
C GLY A 170 -13.08 -7.21 -7.36
N ARG A 171 -14.13 -7.11 -6.54
CA ARG A 171 -14.56 -5.85 -5.90
C ARG A 171 -13.59 -5.40 -4.79
N VAL A 172 -12.31 -5.16 -5.12
CA VAL A 172 -11.28 -4.72 -4.18
C VAL A 172 -11.68 -3.36 -3.64
N LYS A 173 -11.77 -3.27 -2.32
CA LYS A 173 -12.07 -2.02 -1.60
C LYS A 173 -10.83 -1.43 -0.94
N ASN A 174 -9.88 -2.26 -0.52
CA ASN A 174 -8.66 -1.82 0.15
C ASN A 174 -7.43 -2.26 -0.65
N LEU A 175 -6.57 -1.31 -0.99
CA LEU A 175 -5.37 -1.56 -1.78
C LEU A 175 -4.15 -0.99 -1.05
N GLN A 176 -3.24 -1.86 -0.65
CA GLN A 176 -1.94 -1.49 -0.12
C GLN A 176 -0.83 -1.95 -1.08
N LEU A 177 -0.02 -1.01 -1.56
CA LEU A 177 1.11 -1.26 -2.45
C LEU A 177 2.39 -0.73 -1.82
N ARG A 178 3.42 -1.58 -1.75
CA ARG A 178 4.73 -1.24 -1.20
C ARG A 178 5.83 -1.39 -2.24
N ASP A 179 6.74 -0.42 -2.25
CA ASP A 179 7.93 -0.36 -3.08
C ASP A 179 7.55 -0.43 -4.57
N TYR A 180 8.23 -1.21 -5.41
CA TYR A 180 7.94 -1.27 -6.85
C TYR A 180 6.49 -1.67 -7.18
N ALA A 181 5.77 -2.29 -6.23
CA ALA A 181 4.36 -2.62 -6.40
C ALA A 181 3.48 -1.37 -6.57
N VAL A 182 3.93 -0.18 -6.15
CA VAL A 182 3.21 1.09 -6.37
C VAL A 182 2.90 1.31 -7.86
N ASN A 183 3.80 0.88 -8.76
CA ASN A 183 3.59 0.98 -10.22
C ASN A 183 2.44 0.10 -10.76
N LEU A 184 1.86 -0.78 -9.92
CA LEU A 184 0.66 -1.55 -10.26
C LEU A 184 -0.64 -0.75 -10.04
N LEU A 185 -0.59 0.42 -9.40
CA LEU A 185 -1.75 1.24 -9.10
C LEU A 185 -2.69 1.42 -10.32
N PRO A 186 -2.22 1.82 -11.52
CA PRO A 186 -3.13 2.03 -12.66
C PRO A 186 -3.81 0.76 -13.16
N LYS A 187 -3.24 -0.43 -12.85
CA LYS A 187 -3.77 -1.74 -13.25
C LYS A 187 -4.74 -2.35 -12.22
N LEU A 188 -4.71 -1.85 -10.98
CA LEU A 188 -5.46 -2.41 -9.84
C LEU A 188 -6.59 -1.50 -9.35
N VAL A 189 -6.56 -0.22 -9.71
CA VAL A 189 -7.62 0.72 -9.34
C VAL A 189 -8.88 0.44 -10.13
N GLU A 190 -10.00 0.33 -9.39
CA GLU A 190 -11.34 0.24 -9.93
C GLU A 190 -12.13 1.55 -9.73
N ASN A 191 -13.39 1.57 -10.15
CA ASN A 191 -14.25 2.74 -10.03
C ASN A 191 -14.51 3.17 -8.56
N GLN A 192 -14.47 2.26 -7.59
CA GLN A 192 -14.80 2.54 -6.19
C GLN A 192 -13.90 1.82 -5.18
N MET A 193 -13.01 2.58 -4.56
CA MET A 193 -12.06 2.15 -3.53
C MET A 193 -12.39 2.81 -2.18
N GLN A 194 -12.32 2.05 -1.09
CA GLN A 194 -12.39 2.62 0.26
C GLN A 194 -11.03 3.17 0.68
N VAL A 195 -9.96 2.39 0.52
CA VAL A 195 -8.63 2.77 0.98
C VAL A 195 -7.60 2.48 -0.10
N ILE A 196 -6.76 3.47 -0.40
CA ILE A 196 -5.51 3.28 -1.15
C ILE A 196 -4.36 3.71 -0.23
N HIS A 197 -3.41 2.81 -0.01
CA HIS A 197 -2.20 3.05 0.77
C HIS A 197 -0.97 2.69 -0.05
N LEU A 198 -0.16 3.69 -0.39
CA LEU A 198 1.05 3.54 -1.19
C LEU A 198 2.27 3.96 -0.35
N SER A 199 3.31 3.14 -0.34
CA SER A 199 4.57 3.42 0.36
C SER A 199 5.74 3.00 -0.51
N ALA A 200 6.74 3.87 -0.69
CA ALA A 200 7.94 3.54 -1.46
C ALA A 200 9.21 3.99 -0.73
N LYS A 201 10.14 3.07 -0.48
CA LYS A 201 11.38 3.36 0.24
C LYS A 201 12.43 4.09 -0.57
N ASP A 202 12.35 4.02 -1.90
CA ASP A 202 13.33 4.59 -2.83
C ASP A 202 12.59 5.25 -4.00
N SER A 203 13.14 6.32 -4.58
CA SER A 203 12.54 7.05 -5.70
C SER A 203 12.39 6.16 -6.94
N CYS A 204 13.29 5.20 -7.16
CA CYS A 204 13.19 4.30 -8.32
C CYS A 204 11.94 3.40 -8.25
N HIS A 205 11.38 3.17 -7.06
CA HIS A 205 10.20 2.34 -6.84
C HIS A 205 8.91 2.94 -7.41
N VAL A 206 8.88 4.23 -7.73
CA VAL A 206 7.70 4.92 -8.29
C VAL A 206 7.93 5.48 -9.70
N SER A 207 9.10 5.21 -10.28
CA SER A 207 9.56 5.77 -11.56
C SER A 207 8.54 5.67 -12.69
N THR A 208 7.86 4.53 -12.86
CA THR A 208 6.87 4.34 -13.94
C THR A 208 5.68 5.28 -13.81
N ILE A 209 5.22 5.58 -12.59
CA ILE A 209 4.11 6.53 -12.40
C ILE A 209 4.58 7.97 -12.58
N LEU A 210 5.82 8.28 -12.18
CA LEU A 210 6.37 9.62 -12.32
C LEU A 210 6.53 10.07 -13.79
N GLU A 211 6.72 9.13 -14.71
CA GLU A 211 6.71 9.38 -16.16
C GLU A 211 5.35 9.87 -16.69
N ALA A 212 4.27 9.66 -15.95
CA ALA A 212 2.94 10.08 -16.36
C ALA A 212 2.78 11.60 -16.31
N GLU A 213 1.89 12.13 -17.15
CA GLU A 213 1.48 13.53 -17.07
C GLU A 213 0.76 13.81 -15.74
N ASP A 214 0.82 15.05 -15.28
CA ASP A 214 0.11 15.44 -14.07
C ASP A 214 -1.39 15.20 -14.19
N ARG A 215 -1.99 14.68 -13.12
CA ARG A 215 -3.42 14.33 -13.07
C ARG A 215 -3.85 13.39 -14.21
N SER A 216 -2.99 12.49 -14.66
CA SER A 216 -3.32 11.47 -15.67
C SER A 216 -3.62 10.09 -15.05
N VAL A 217 -3.08 9.78 -13.87
CA VAL A 217 -3.24 8.49 -13.21
C VAL A 217 -4.56 8.45 -12.45
N TRP A 218 -5.55 7.76 -13.01
CA TRP A 218 -6.87 7.63 -12.41
C TRP A 218 -6.86 6.77 -11.14
N VAL A 219 -7.37 7.31 -10.02
CA VAL A 219 -7.49 6.59 -8.73
C VAL A 219 -8.94 6.25 -8.33
N GLY A 220 -9.91 6.45 -9.24
CA GLY A 220 -11.31 6.11 -8.98
C GLY A 220 -12.00 7.05 -7.99
N ARG A 221 -13.06 6.54 -7.36
CA ARG A 221 -13.69 7.15 -6.17
C ARG A 221 -13.02 6.56 -4.93
N VAL A 222 -12.17 7.34 -4.26
CA VAL A 222 -11.39 6.93 -3.08
C VAL A 222 -11.93 7.61 -1.83
N ASN A 223 -12.20 6.85 -0.75
CA ASN A 223 -12.55 7.47 0.54
C ASN A 223 -11.29 7.97 1.26
N ASN A 224 -10.26 7.14 1.37
CA ASN A 224 -9.03 7.47 2.08
C ASN A 224 -7.80 7.19 1.21
N LEU A 225 -6.87 8.16 1.16
CA LEU A 225 -5.59 8.05 0.48
C LEU A 225 -4.44 8.23 1.49
N TYR A 226 -3.56 7.25 1.55
CA TYR A 226 -2.33 7.28 2.34
C TYR A 226 -1.12 7.19 1.40
N LEU A 227 -0.26 8.21 1.41
CA LEU A 227 1.00 8.22 0.67
C LEU A 227 2.16 8.38 1.67
N GLU A 228 3.07 7.41 1.66
CA GLU A 228 4.23 7.40 2.55
C GLU A 228 5.53 7.40 1.74
N ARG A 229 6.51 8.19 2.19
CA ARG A 229 7.87 8.27 1.65
C ARG A 229 7.87 8.71 0.19
N TYR A 230 8.68 8.08 -0.67
CA TYR A 230 8.74 8.42 -2.11
C TYR A 230 7.40 8.19 -2.86
N ALA A 231 6.43 7.50 -2.26
CA ALA A 231 5.08 7.44 -2.82
C ALA A 231 4.33 8.78 -2.69
N MET A 232 4.86 9.75 -1.96
CA MET A 232 4.33 11.12 -1.99
C MET A 232 4.52 11.78 -3.36
N GLU A 233 5.65 11.53 -4.02
CA GLU A 233 6.01 12.22 -5.27
C GLU A 233 5.04 11.92 -6.43
N ILE A 234 4.28 10.83 -6.34
CA ILE A 234 3.23 10.52 -7.33
C ILE A 234 1.95 11.33 -7.10
N PHE A 235 1.81 12.06 -5.99
CA PHE A 235 0.59 12.80 -5.66
C PHE A 235 0.13 13.76 -6.79
N PRO A 236 1.02 14.57 -7.41
CA PRO A 236 0.65 15.43 -8.55
C PRO A 236 0.15 14.64 -9.78
N LYS A 237 0.55 13.37 -9.90
CA LYS A 237 0.16 12.48 -11.01
C LYS A 237 -1.25 11.93 -10.85
N LEU A 238 -1.79 11.92 -9.63
CA LEU A 238 -3.08 11.31 -9.33
C LEU A 238 -4.25 12.18 -9.80
N ARG A 239 -5.25 11.53 -10.40
CA ARG A 239 -6.52 12.14 -10.82
C ARG A 239 -7.68 11.60 -10.01
N PHE A 240 -8.29 12.48 -9.23
CA PHE A 240 -9.47 12.18 -8.43
C PHE A 240 -10.78 12.44 -9.18
N HIS A 241 -11.84 11.73 -8.80
CA HIS A 241 -13.18 11.99 -9.31
C HIS A 241 -13.71 13.36 -8.82
N LYS A 242 -13.98 14.30 -9.74
CA LYS A 242 -14.31 15.71 -9.43
C LYS A 242 -15.45 15.92 -8.43
N GLU A 243 -16.48 15.08 -8.52
CA GLU A 243 -17.69 15.20 -7.67
C GLU A 243 -17.60 14.40 -6.37
N PHE A 244 -16.58 13.56 -6.20
CA PHE A 244 -16.47 12.68 -5.05
C PHE A 244 -15.78 13.39 -3.89
N LYS A 245 -16.35 13.26 -2.68
CA LYS A 245 -15.76 13.82 -1.47
C LYS A 245 -14.82 12.79 -0.84
N ILE A 246 -13.53 13.11 -0.77
CA ILE A 246 -12.52 12.30 -0.09
C ILE A 246 -12.66 12.55 1.41
N GLU A 247 -12.65 11.47 2.19
CA GLU A 247 -12.74 11.55 3.65
C GLU A 247 -11.40 11.95 4.24
N GLU A 248 -10.30 11.37 3.77
CA GLU A 248 -8.97 11.61 4.31
C GLU A 248 -7.87 11.52 3.24
N ILE A 249 -6.96 12.50 3.27
CA ILE A 249 -5.65 12.41 2.61
C ILE A 249 -4.60 12.50 3.72
N SER A 250 -3.76 11.48 3.85
CA SER A 250 -2.66 11.45 4.81
C SER A 250 -1.34 11.26 4.08
N LEU A 251 -0.42 12.19 4.31
CA LEU A 251 0.87 12.27 3.62
C LEU A 251 2.00 12.27 4.65
N PHE A 252 2.95 11.38 4.48
CA PHE A 252 4.06 11.16 5.42
C PHE A 252 5.39 11.12 4.67
N ALA A 253 6.32 12.01 5.04
CA ALA A 253 7.70 11.97 4.55
C ALA A 253 8.67 12.02 5.74
N ASP A 254 9.54 11.02 5.85
CA ASP A 254 10.60 10.97 6.86
C ASP A 254 11.92 11.59 6.39
N ASP A 255 12.03 11.97 5.11
CA ASP A 255 13.17 12.66 4.52
C ASP A 255 12.72 13.79 3.57
N SER A 256 13.48 14.88 3.48
CA SER A 256 13.19 15.99 2.56
C SER A 256 13.26 15.60 1.09
N ASP A 257 14.06 14.60 0.72
CA ASP A 257 14.19 14.16 -0.66
C ASP A 257 12.87 13.59 -1.20
N GLN A 258 12.00 13.07 -0.33
CA GLN A 258 10.72 12.45 -0.68
C GLN A 258 9.63 13.43 -1.10
N ILE A 259 9.89 14.73 -0.99
CA ILE A 259 8.96 15.80 -1.38
C ILE A 259 9.56 16.75 -2.41
N THR A 260 10.80 16.55 -2.84
CA THR A 260 11.53 17.50 -3.69
C THR A 260 10.76 17.84 -4.95
N MET A 261 10.27 16.85 -5.70
CA MET A 261 9.49 17.11 -6.92
C MET A 261 8.15 17.82 -6.65
N ILE A 262 7.53 17.59 -5.50
CA ILE A 262 6.31 18.30 -5.12
C ILE A 262 6.61 19.78 -4.86
N LEU A 263 7.74 20.08 -4.23
CA LEU A 263 8.13 21.44 -3.89
C LEU A 263 8.49 22.30 -5.11
N GLU A 264 8.81 21.69 -6.24
CA GLU A 264 9.00 22.37 -7.54
C GLU A 264 7.70 22.94 -8.11
N ALA A 265 6.54 22.43 -7.67
CA ALA A 265 5.25 22.94 -8.12
C ALA A 265 5.03 24.39 -7.68
N GLU A 266 4.26 25.16 -8.46
CA GLU A 266 3.83 26.49 -8.05
C GLU A 266 2.93 26.40 -6.80
N ASP A 267 2.96 27.45 -5.98
CA ASP A 267 2.09 27.52 -4.80
C ASP A 267 0.61 27.49 -5.23
N ASN A 268 -0.23 26.81 -4.44
CA ASN A 268 -1.65 26.61 -4.74
C ASN A 268 -1.93 25.93 -6.11
N SER A 269 -1.00 25.15 -6.66
CA SER A 269 -1.18 24.43 -7.93
C SER A 269 -1.68 23.00 -7.76
N LEU A 270 -1.43 22.36 -6.62
CA LEU A 270 -1.79 20.96 -6.36
C LEU A 270 -3.22 20.85 -5.84
N TRP A 271 -4.14 20.59 -6.77
CA TRP A 271 -5.55 20.42 -6.45
C TRP A 271 -5.81 19.12 -5.67
N VAL A 272 -6.23 19.25 -4.41
CA VAL A 272 -6.51 18.12 -3.51
C VAL A 272 -7.96 17.63 -3.56
N GLY A 273 -8.79 18.22 -4.42
CA GLY A 273 -10.20 17.86 -4.54
C GLY A 273 -11.09 18.37 -3.40
N ARG A 274 -12.23 17.70 -3.23
CA ARG A 274 -13.17 17.95 -2.13
C ARG A 274 -12.81 17.01 -0.97
N VAL A 275 -11.95 17.45 -0.06
CA VAL A 275 -11.43 16.63 1.03
C VAL A 275 -11.94 17.10 2.39
N LYS A 276 -12.33 16.17 3.28
CA LYS A 276 -12.70 16.50 4.65
C LYS A 276 -11.50 16.69 5.56
N LYS A 277 -10.54 15.75 5.51
CA LYS A 277 -9.39 15.72 6.41
C LYS A 277 -8.07 15.66 5.64
N ILE A 278 -7.12 16.48 6.06
CA ILE A 278 -5.74 16.44 5.55
C ILE A 278 -4.80 16.28 6.73
N LEU A 279 -3.98 15.23 6.67
CA LEU A 279 -2.98 14.91 7.68
C LEU A 279 -1.60 14.99 7.02
N LEU A 280 -0.75 15.90 7.48
CA LEU A 280 0.63 16.03 7.02
C LEU A 280 1.57 15.71 8.17
N TRP A 281 2.50 14.78 7.93
CA TRP A 281 3.44 14.30 8.93
C TRP A 281 4.88 14.59 8.49
N ASN A 282 5.68 15.09 9.43
CA ASN A 282 7.10 15.40 9.28
C ASN A 282 7.33 16.32 8.05
N TYR A 283 8.27 16.00 7.17
CA TYR A 283 8.59 16.84 6.00
C TYR A 283 7.38 17.09 5.09
N ALA A 284 6.36 16.22 5.11
CA ALA A 284 5.15 16.43 4.33
C ALA A 284 4.43 17.75 4.65
N ILE A 285 4.70 18.38 5.80
CA ILE A 285 4.16 19.70 6.13
C ILE A 285 4.66 20.76 5.13
N GLU A 286 5.89 20.66 4.62
CA GLU A 286 6.46 21.65 3.68
C GLU A 286 5.73 21.72 2.34
N ILE A 287 4.91 20.72 2.00
CA ILE A 287 4.09 20.76 0.78
C ILE A 287 2.82 21.60 0.96
N LEU A 288 2.48 22.01 2.19
CA LEU A 288 1.25 22.74 2.50
C LEU A 288 1.02 23.95 1.58
N PRO A 289 2.03 24.81 1.27
CA PRO A 289 1.86 25.95 0.37
C PRO A 289 1.50 25.55 -1.07
N LYS A 290 1.81 24.31 -1.46
CA LYS A 290 1.53 23.77 -2.79
C LYS A 290 0.08 23.32 -2.94
N LEU A 291 -0.60 23.01 -1.83
CA LEU A 291 -1.95 22.47 -1.85
C LEU A 291 -2.99 23.55 -2.15
N ARG A 292 -3.88 23.27 -3.10
CA ARG A 292 -5.01 24.13 -3.46
C ARG A 292 -6.30 23.63 -2.84
N PHE A 293 -6.80 24.35 -1.85
CA PHE A 293 -8.09 24.07 -1.20
C PHE A 293 -9.27 24.59 -2.03
N HIS A 294 -10.41 23.90 -1.94
CA HIS A 294 -11.65 24.32 -2.59
C HIS A 294 -12.33 25.43 -1.77
N GLU A 295 -12.40 26.65 -2.33
CA GLU A 295 -12.86 27.87 -1.62
C GLU A 295 -14.26 27.73 -1.01
N GLU A 296 -15.20 27.10 -1.72
CA GLU A 296 -16.60 27.03 -1.30
C GLU A 296 -16.90 25.99 -0.20
N ILE A 297 -16.12 24.93 -0.09
CA ILE A 297 -16.52 23.73 0.67
C ILE A 297 -15.85 23.67 2.05
N GLY A 298 -14.69 24.31 2.21
CA GLY A 298 -13.92 24.31 3.45
C GLY A 298 -13.41 22.93 3.87
N VAL A 299 -12.28 22.89 4.57
CA VAL A 299 -11.71 21.66 5.12
C VAL A 299 -12.22 21.46 6.56
N GLU A 300 -12.69 20.26 6.89
CA GLU A 300 -13.23 19.98 8.22
C GLU A 300 -12.12 19.82 9.26
N TYR A 301 -10.97 19.27 8.86
CA TYR A 301 -9.87 18.96 9.77
C TYR A 301 -8.52 19.02 9.05
N ILE A 302 -7.57 19.78 9.61
CA ILE A 302 -6.18 19.77 9.19
C ILE A 302 -5.32 19.42 10.41
N PHE A 303 -4.46 18.42 10.24
CA PHE A 303 -3.54 17.97 11.28
C PHE A 303 -2.11 17.98 10.74
N LEU A 304 -1.25 18.70 11.44
CA LEU A 304 0.15 18.88 11.09
C LEU A 304 0.98 18.41 12.27
N PHE A 305 1.81 17.39 12.05
CA PHE A 305 2.71 16.85 13.07
C PHE A 305 4.15 16.96 12.59
N ALA A 306 4.97 17.73 13.28
CA ALA A 306 6.41 17.79 13.03
C ALA A 306 7.16 17.33 14.28
N HIS A 307 7.92 16.25 14.16
CA HIS A 307 8.79 15.82 15.26
C HIS A 307 9.98 16.77 15.48
N ASN A 308 10.59 17.27 14.41
CA ASN A 308 11.80 18.09 14.42
C ASN A 308 11.59 19.40 13.66
N TYR A 309 12.42 20.41 13.97
CA TYR A 309 12.38 21.72 13.32
C TYR A 309 12.76 21.66 11.82
N GLU A 310 13.66 20.75 11.45
CA GLU A 310 14.04 20.50 10.05
C GLU A 310 12.85 20.19 9.14
N HIS A 311 11.76 19.62 9.70
CA HIS A 311 10.55 19.27 8.96
C HIS A 311 9.72 20.49 8.51
N ILE A 312 10.01 21.69 9.00
CA ILE A 312 9.24 22.90 8.73
C ILE A 312 10.13 24.10 8.39
N ASN A 313 11.45 23.92 8.26
CA ASN A 313 12.37 25.04 8.15
C ASN A 313 12.07 25.91 6.92
N ARG A 314 11.76 25.30 5.76
CA ARG A 314 11.43 26.06 4.54
C ARG A 314 10.17 26.90 4.71
N ILE A 315 9.21 26.39 5.49
CA ILE A 315 7.97 27.11 5.81
C ILE A 315 8.26 28.33 6.69
N LEU A 316 9.16 28.20 7.65
CA LEU A 316 9.44 29.28 8.60
C LEU A 316 10.24 30.42 7.98
N GLU A 317 10.99 30.15 6.92
CA GLU A 317 11.70 31.15 6.10
C GLU A 317 10.76 32.05 5.28
N THR A 318 9.47 31.72 5.19
CA THR A 318 8.49 32.54 4.47
C THR A 318 7.95 33.69 5.31
N GLU A 319 7.37 34.69 4.65
CA GLU A 319 6.67 35.78 5.32
C GLU A 319 5.43 35.29 6.08
N ASP A 320 5.04 36.00 7.12
CA ASP A 320 3.81 35.70 7.87
C ASP A 320 2.58 35.89 6.99
N ASN A 321 1.53 35.11 7.28
CA ASN A 321 0.28 35.11 6.51
C ASN A 321 0.45 34.80 5.00
N SER A 322 1.54 34.13 4.61
CA SER A 322 1.83 33.76 3.22
C SER A 322 1.02 32.55 2.74
N PHE A 323 0.59 31.66 3.63
CA PHE A 323 -0.06 30.40 3.25
C PHE A 323 -1.58 30.47 3.37
N TRP A 324 -2.24 30.55 2.23
CA TRP A 324 -3.70 30.56 2.16
C TRP A 324 -4.32 29.18 2.46
N MET A 325 -5.02 29.08 3.58
CA MET A 325 -5.69 27.86 4.07
C MET A 325 -7.19 27.82 3.74
N GLY A 326 -7.76 28.92 3.25
CA GLY A 326 -9.21 29.05 3.02
C GLY A 326 -10.03 28.94 4.30
N ARG A 327 -11.12 28.17 4.27
CA ARG A 327 -12.01 27.92 5.42
C ARG A 327 -11.64 26.59 6.07
N VAL A 328 -11.30 26.61 7.36
CA VAL A 328 -10.89 25.43 8.14
C VAL A 328 -11.66 25.38 9.45
N LYS A 329 -12.38 24.27 9.71
CA LYS A 329 -13.15 24.10 10.96
C LYS A 329 -12.28 23.71 12.14
N LYS A 330 -11.31 22.80 11.95
CA LYS A 330 -10.42 22.33 13.01
C LYS A 330 -8.98 22.28 12.53
N LEU A 331 -8.09 22.84 13.33
CA LEU A 331 -6.65 22.83 13.08
C LEU A 331 -5.94 22.22 14.29
N CYS A 332 -5.10 21.23 14.04
CA CYS A 332 -4.30 20.55 15.04
C CYS A 332 -2.82 20.67 14.66
N LEU A 333 -2.02 21.31 15.52
CA LEU A 333 -0.59 21.48 15.35
C LEU A 333 0.14 20.76 16.48
N TYR A 334 0.96 19.78 16.12
CA TYR A 334 1.68 18.94 17.07
C TYR A 334 3.20 19.05 16.87
N GLY A 335 3.93 19.08 18.00
CA GLY A 335 5.39 19.20 18.01
C GLY A 335 5.85 20.56 17.50
N CYS A 336 6.87 20.57 16.63
CA CYS A 336 7.40 21.81 16.04
C CYS A 336 6.38 22.50 15.12
N ALA A 337 5.34 21.79 14.65
CA ALA A 337 4.38 22.34 13.69
C ALA A 337 3.58 23.54 14.27
N ILE A 338 3.61 23.76 15.58
CA ILE A 338 3.01 24.96 16.21
C ILE A 338 3.69 26.24 15.70
N GLU A 339 5.00 26.19 15.40
CA GLU A 339 5.77 27.36 14.94
C GLU A 339 5.29 27.89 13.58
N ILE A 340 4.58 27.08 12.78
CA ILE A 340 4.08 27.52 11.48
C ILE A 340 2.83 28.40 11.60
N LEU A 341 2.24 28.50 12.79
CA LEU A 341 0.95 29.15 12.99
C LEU A 341 0.90 30.60 12.47
N PRO A 342 1.92 31.46 12.67
CA PRO A 342 1.96 32.81 12.08
C PRO A 342 2.02 32.84 10.55
N LYS A 343 2.44 31.74 9.93
CA LYS A 343 2.53 31.62 8.46
C LYS A 343 1.18 31.30 7.82
N LEU A 344 0.21 30.81 8.59
CA LEU A 344 -1.10 30.39 8.09
C LEU A 344 -2.07 31.57 7.99
N ARG A 345 -2.66 31.75 6.80
CA ARG A 345 -3.70 32.75 6.52
C ARG A 345 -5.03 32.07 6.24
N PHE A 346 -6.07 32.48 6.96
CA PHE A 346 -7.43 31.96 6.80
C PHE A 346 -8.34 32.96 6.10
N HIS A 347 -9.45 32.46 5.56
CA HIS A 347 -10.51 33.30 5.03
C HIS A 347 -11.07 34.24 6.12
N GLU A 348 -11.45 35.47 5.76
CA GLU A 348 -11.79 36.49 6.76
C GLU A 348 -12.98 36.10 7.64
N GLU A 349 -13.98 35.48 7.01
CA GLU A 349 -15.16 34.92 7.67
C GLU A 349 -14.94 33.53 8.31
N ASN A 350 -13.70 33.03 8.35
CA ASN A 350 -13.44 31.70 8.91
C ASN A 350 -13.70 31.69 10.42
N VAL A 351 -14.37 30.63 10.87
CA VAL A 351 -14.60 30.38 12.29
C VAL A 351 -14.04 29.01 12.62
N ILE A 352 -12.87 28.98 13.27
CA ILE A 352 -12.23 27.76 13.73
C ILE A 352 -13.00 27.25 14.96
N GLU A 353 -13.62 26.09 14.83
CA GLU A 353 -14.39 25.45 15.90
C GLU A 353 -13.49 24.83 16.98
N GLY A 354 -12.29 24.39 16.61
CA GLY A 354 -11.30 23.85 17.52
C GLY A 354 -9.88 24.05 17.00
N LEU A 355 -9.06 24.74 17.78
CA LEU A 355 -7.62 24.83 17.60
C LEU A 355 -6.95 24.00 18.68
N VAL A 356 -6.15 23.00 18.29
CA VAL A 356 -5.36 22.17 19.20
C VAL A 356 -3.90 22.45 18.94
N LEU A 357 -3.19 22.91 19.96
CA LEU A 357 -1.74 23.08 19.94
C LEU A 357 -1.17 22.13 20.97
N TYR A 358 -0.20 21.30 20.59
CA TYR A 358 0.41 20.37 21.52
C TYR A 358 1.91 20.24 21.25
N ALA A 359 2.72 20.65 22.22
CA ALA A 359 4.18 20.53 22.15
C ALA A 359 4.67 19.48 23.16
N HIS A 360 5.51 18.54 22.70
CA HIS A 360 6.14 17.56 23.58
C HIS A 360 7.31 18.13 24.40
N ASN A 361 7.90 19.25 23.96
CA ASN A 361 9.06 19.89 24.58
C ASN A 361 8.85 21.42 24.61
N TYR A 362 9.21 22.04 25.72
CA TYR A 362 9.14 23.49 25.95
C TYR A 362 10.02 24.30 24.98
N GLU A 363 11.12 23.69 24.49
CA GLU A 363 12.02 24.33 23.52
C GLU A 363 11.32 24.75 22.21
N TYR A 364 10.28 24.02 21.79
CA TYR A 364 9.51 24.34 20.58
C TYR A 364 8.58 25.56 20.76
N ILE A 365 8.23 25.91 22.00
CA ILE A 365 7.39 27.08 22.29
C ILE A 365 8.27 28.33 22.48
N ASN A 366 9.50 28.17 22.99
CA ASN A 366 10.39 29.31 23.26
C ASN A 366 10.64 30.19 22.03
N ARG A 367 10.81 29.61 20.84
CA ARG A 367 11.04 30.39 19.61
C ARG A 367 9.84 31.24 19.21
N ILE A 368 8.63 30.73 19.44
CA ILE A 368 7.39 31.51 19.26
C ILE A 368 7.36 32.65 20.26
N LEU A 369 7.86 32.47 21.49
CA LEU A 369 7.86 33.52 22.52
C LEU A 369 8.98 34.55 22.34
N GLU A 370 10.08 34.17 21.70
CA GLU A 370 11.26 35.01 21.46
C GLU A 370 11.12 35.94 20.25
N THR A 371 10.12 35.70 19.38
CA THR A 371 9.89 36.56 18.21
C THR A 371 9.26 37.89 18.67
N GLU A 372 9.73 39.02 18.12
CA GLU A 372 9.38 40.36 18.64
C GLU A 372 7.91 40.75 18.40
N ASP A 373 7.28 40.17 17.38
CA ASP A 373 5.84 40.32 17.07
C ASP A 373 5.18 38.94 16.97
N ASN A 374 4.63 38.48 18.09
CA ASN A 374 3.93 37.19 18.19
C ASN A 374 2.43 37.32 17.93
N SER A 375 1.99 38.46 17.41
CA SER A 375 0.60 38.69 17.09
C SER A 375 0.29 38.08 15.71
N PHE A 376 -0.43 36.96 15.70
CA PHE A 376 -0.94 36.37 14.48
C PHE A 376 -2.47 36.47 14.46
N TRP A 377 -3.03 36.71 13.28
CA TRP A 377 -4.47 36.79 13.09
C TRP A 377 -4.99 35.54 12.38
N MET A 378 -5.87 34.79 13.05
CA MET A 378 -6.47 33.57 12.49
C MET A 378 -8.00 33.61 12.41
N GLY A 379 -8.57 34.80 12.47
CA GLY A 379 -10.02 34.98 12.55
C GLY A 379 -10.59 34.60 13.91
N ARG A 380 -11.80 34.04 13.92
CA ARG A 380 -12.53 33.70 15.16
C ARG A 380 -12.27 32.26 15.57
N VAL A 381 -11.83 32.04 16.81
CA VAL A 381 -11.64 30.69 17.39
C VAL A 381 -12.69 30.45 18.48
N LYS A 382 -13.44 29.35 18.39
CA LYS A 382 -14.44 28.98 19.41
C LYS A 382 -13.82 28.25 20.60
N LYS A 383 -12.87 27.36 20.35
CA LYS A 383 -12.22 26.53 21.37
C LYS A 383 -10.73 26.44 21.08
N LEU A 384 -9.94 26.71 22.11
CA LEU A 384 -8.49 26.54 22.11
C LEU A 384 -8.15 25.42 23.11
N TYR A 385 -7.37 24.45 22.67
CA TYR A 385 -6.81 23.38 23.48
C TYR A 385 -5.29 23.51 23.40
N LEU A 386 -4.63 23.58 24.57
CA LEU A 386 -3.19 23.70 24.74
C LEU A 386 -2.65 22.50 25.51
#